data_AF-X1SA27-F1
#
_entry.id   AF-X1SA27-F1
#
_cell.length_a   1.000
_cell.length_b   1.000
_cell.length_c   1.000
_cell.angle_alpha   90.00
_cell.angle_beta   90.00
_cell.angle_gamma   90.00
#
_symmetry.space_group_name_H-M   'P 1'
#
loop_
_entity.id
_entity.type
_entity.pdbx_description
1 polymer ?
#
loop_
_entity_poly.entity_id
_entity_poly.type
_entity_poly.pdbx_seq_one_letter_code
_entity_poly.pdbx_strand_id
1 'polypeptide(L)'
;TSGGAGAEADFGLRKKGSADIKTLPIWDADGHEWAMIGVDGSRVFQCYIQNAYIKAYLTGYTSSGVTFFDNAIQCDPGTGAWENVDASAHVPADTIGVILMVEGDVMGAELGLRPPTSAEDRKAECKRTFLGITGCSGQEFGAYRENASIHFYLVGYITDGVVFFDTEKDYSLTDIAVWKDIDCSGDAPGAAMLLFDVRLIGVGALLFGLRKDATAAEQYLNGRCRQAVIACSDAQVVQGKIETTDVDFYLAGYATLQEGYDNEEDCGVGGIGLYEKAISGLTPETTYYFRARGVNSGGTGVGAEKEFTTLAS
;
A
#
# COMPACT_ATOMS: atom_id res chain seq x y z
N THR A 1 24.41 27.51 7.17
CA THR A 1 23.93 28.11 8.43
C THR A 1 23.31 27.01 9.26
N SER A 2 24.06 26.55 10.27
CA SER A 2 23.57 25.66 11.30
C SER A 2 22.45 26.34 12.08
N GLY A 3 21.31 25.67 12.24
CA GLY A 3 20.17 26.24 12.96
C GLY A 3 19.01 25.27 13.08
N GLY A 4 18.90 24.62 14.24
CA GLY A 4 17.68 23.98 14.72
C GLY A 4 17.84 22.49 14.97
N ALA A 5 17.98 22.10 16.23
CA ALA A 5 17.77 20.73 16.67
C ALA A 5 16.36 20.26 16.24
N GLY A 6 16.28 19.32 15.31
CA GLY A 6 15.03 18.64 14.97
C GLY A 6 14.70 17.67 16.10
N ALA A 7 14.01 18.17 17.12
CA ALA A 7 13.57 17.36 18.24
C ALA A 7 12.59 16.29 17.75
N GLU A 8 12.84 15.07 18.19
CA GLU A 8 11.90 13.96 18.28
C GLU A 8 10.46 14.45 18.33
N ALA A 9 9.65 14.07 17.33
CA ALA A 9 8.30 14.58 17.18
C ALA A 9 7.30 13.45 16.99
N ASP A 10 6.30 13.37 17.85
CA ASP A 10 5.26 12.36 17.78
C ASP A 10 4.32 12.62 16.60
N PHE A 11 4.12 11.58 15.81
CA PHE A 11 3.18 11.51 14.69
C PHE A 11 2.25 10.31 14.88
N GLY A 12 0.99 10.44 14.46
CA GLY A 12 0.04 9.34 14.53
C GLY A 12 -1.03 9.44 13.47
N LEU A 13 -1.45 8.31 12.93
CA LEU A 13 -2.55 8.20 11.97
C LEU A 13 -3.56 7.18 12.44
N ARG A 14 -4.84 7.50 12.28
CA ARG A 14 -5.93 6.56 12.57
C ARG A 14 -7.19 6.89 11.76
N LYS A 15 -8.04 5.88 11.58
CA LYS A 15 -9.40 6.08 11.07
C LYS A 15 -10.15 6.98 12.05
N LYS A 16 -10.92 7.94 11.52
CA LYS A 16 -11.69 8.84 12.40
C LYS A 16 -12.72 8.04 13.19
N GLY A 17 -12.69 8.21 14.52
CA GLY A 17 -13.54 7.47 15.46
C GLY A 17 -12.90 6.21 16.05
N SER A 18 -11.71 5.82 15.57
CA SER A 18 -10.90 4.78 16.20
C SER A 18 -10.61 5.11 17.67
N ALA A 19 -10.53 4.08 18.51
CA ALA A 19 -10.05 4.16 19.88
C ALA A 19 -8.52 4.13 19.96
N ASP A 20 -7.83 3.80 18.86
CA ASP A 20 -6.37 3.75 18.82
C ASP A 20 -5.78 5.14 19.07
N ILE A 21 -4.86 5.21 20.03
CA ILE A 21 -4.04 6.41 20.30
C ILE A 21 -2.60 6.01 20.05
N LYS A 22 -2.26 5.83 18.78
CA LYS A 22 -0.91 5.50 18.35
C LYS A 22 -0.21 6.77 17.90
N THR A 23 0.48 7.41 18.84
CA THR A 23 1.39 8.53 18.58
C THR A 23 2.80 8.01 18.78
N LEU A 24 3.58 7.98 17.70
CA LEU A 24 4.90 7.38 17.68
C LEU A 24 5.92 8.43 17.20
N PRO A 25 7.13 8.41 17.78
CA PRO A 25 8.12 9.44 17.48
C PRO A 25 8.74 9.26 16.09
N ILE A 26 8.64 10.30 15.26
CA ILE A 26 9.53 10.53 14.12
C ILE A 26 10.79 11.17 14.68
N TRP A 27 11.81 10.36 14.94
CA TRP A 27 13.01 10.85 15.63
C TRP A 27 14.06 11.51 14.74
N ASP A 28 13.94 11.44 13.42
CA ASP A 28 14.92 12.00 12.51
C ASP A 28 14.33 13.19 11.76
N ALA A 29 15.04 14.32 11.80
CA ALA A 29 14.65 15.54 11.10
C ALA A 29 14.45 15.33 9.58
N ASP A 30 15.08 14.28 9.02
CA ASP A 30 15.03 13.88 7.62
C ASP A 30 14.43 12.47 7.43
N GLY A 31 13.59 12.00 8.36
CA GLY A 31 12.94 10.68 8.28
C GLY A 31 11.69 10.67 7.39
N HIS A 32 11.43 9.54 6.74
CA HIS A 32 10.21 9.30 5.97
C HIS A 32 9.59 7.94 6.33
N GLU A 33 8.27 7.92 6.54
CA GLU A 33 7.49 6.70 6.82
C GLU A 33 6.24 6.65 5.93
N TRP A 34 5.98 5.48 5.34
CA TRP A 34 4.73 5.19 4.64
C TRP A 34 3.70 4.69 5.63
N ALA A 35 2.45 5.11 5.44
CA ALA A 35 1.32 4.64 6.22
C ALA A 35 0.09 4.52 5.32
N MET A 36 -0.77 3.58 5.67
CA MET A 36 -2.03 3.36 5.00
C MET A 36 -3.13 3.22 6.05
N ILE A 37 -4.17 4.04 5.95
CA ILE A 37 -5.22 4.09 6.98
C ILE A 37 -6.60 4.31 6.37
N GLY A 38 -7.61 3.72 7.01
CA GLY A 38 -9.00 3.91 6.64
C GLY A 38 -9.52 5.32 6.89
N VAL A 39 -10.60 5.65 6.21
CA VAL A 39 -11.38 6.88 6.41
C VAL A 39 -12.77 6.55 6.92
N ASP A 40 -13.43 7.49 7.60
CA ASP A 40 -14.85 7.36 7.93
C ASP A 40 -15.76 7.52 6.69
N GLY A 41 -17.08 7.38 6.86
CA GLY A 41 -18.05 7.56 5.76
C GLY A 41 -18.06 8.96 5.15
N SER A 42 -17.42 9.96 5.78
CA SER A 42 -17.21 11.30 5.23
C SER A 42 -15.85 11.46 4.53
N ARG A 43 -15.10 10.37 4.37
CA ARG A 43 -13.74 10.32 3.81
C ARG A 43 -12.71 11.11 4.64
N VAL A 44 -12.81 11.03 5.96
CA VAL A 44 -11.89 11.71 6.89
C VAL A 44 -11.10 10.69 7.71
N PHE A 45 -9.78 10.88 7.76
CA PHE A 45 -8.88 10.27 8.75
C PHE A 45 -8.44 11.30 9.79
N GLN A 46 -7.87 10.84 10.90
CA GLN A 46 -7.30 11.71 11.92
C GLN A 46 -5.78 11.56 11.96
N CYS A 47 -5.11 12.69 12.13
CA CYS A 47 -3.67 12.78 12.22
C CYS A 47 -3.29 13.55 13.49
N TYR A 48 -2.36 13.00 14.25
CA TYR A 48 -1.68 13.70 15.34
C TYR A 48 -0.34 14.20 14.84
N ILE A 49 -0.08 15.49 15.04
CA ILE A 49 1.17 16.16 14.68
C ILE A 49 1.62 16.93 15.92
N GLN A 50 2.72 16.50 16.55
CA GLN A 50 3.20 17.14 17.78
C GLN A 50 3.72 18.57 17.54
N ASN A 51 4.33 18.84 16.38
CA ASN A 51 4.89 20.15 16.06
C ASN A 51 4.89 20.44 14.55
N ALA A 52 5.17 21.69 14.18
CA ALA A 52 5.09 22.17 12.80
C ALA A 52 6.18 21.62 11.85
N TYR A 53 7.13 20.82 12.33
CA TYR A 53 8.16 20.20 11.50
C TYR A 53 7.68 18.92 10.79
N ILE A 54 6.63 18.27 11.31
CA ILE A 54 6.05 17.09 10.66
C ILE A 54 5.12 17.53 9.52
N LYS A 55 5.31 16.93 8.35
CA LYS A 55 4.43 17.10 7.19
C LYS A 55 3.81 15.75 6.81
N ALA A 56 2.49 15.73 6.70
CA ALA A 56 1.77 14.58 6.16
C ALA A 56 1.42 14.84 4.68
N TYR A 57 1.71 13.87 3.82
CA TYR A 57 1.40 13.92 2.40
C TYR A 57 0.43 12.80 2.05
N LEU A 58 -0.63 13.12 1.30
CA LEU A 58 -1.48 12.11 0.67
C LEU A 58 -0.88 11.78 -0.69
N THR A 59 -0.37 10.55 -0.83
CA THR A 59 0.35 10.08 -2.02
C THR A 59 -0.47 9.15 -2.91
N GLY A 60 -1.57 8.60 -2.39
CA GLY A 60 -2.49 7.71 -3.10
C GLY A 60 -3.71 7.34 -2.27
N TYR A 61 -4.62 6.58 -2.86
CA TYR A 61 -5.80 6.01 -2.20
C TYR A 61 -6.17 4.68 -2.86
N THR A 62 -6.87 3.81 -2.13
CA THR A 62 -7.49 2.60 -2.68
C THR A 62 -8.96 2.84 -2.99
N SER A 63 -9.49 2.12 -3.97
CA SER A 63 -10.91 2.11 -4.31
C SER A 63 -11.62 0.93 -3.65
N SER A 64 -11.97 -0.09 -4.42
CA SER A 64 -12.55 -1.38 -4.01
C SER A 64 -11.50 -2.37 -3.56
N GLY A 65 -11.93 -3.51 -3.01
CA GLY A 65 -11.04 -4.62 -2.66
C GLY A 65 -10.18 -4.41 -1.41
N VAL A 66 -10.27 -3.27 -0.74
CA VAL A 66 -9.51 -2.99 0.49
C VAL A 66 -10.44 -2.56 1.61
N THR A 67 -10.29 -3.18 2.78
CA THR A 67 -11.07 -2.84 3.99
C THR A 67 -10.14 -2.53 5.14
N PHE A 68 -10.42 -1.43 5.86
CA PHE A 68 -9.71 -1.05 7.08
C PHE A 68 -10.59 -1.25 8.31
N PHE A 69 -10.01 -1.83 9.35
CA PHE A 69 -10.65 -1.98 10.65
C PHE A 69 -10.82 -0.62 11.34
N ASP A 70 -11.77 -0.55 12.28
CA ASP A 70 -11.94 0.64 13.12
C ASP A 70 -10.79 0.80 14.12
N ASN A 71 -10.31 -0.32 14.66
CA ASN A 71 -9.15 -0.38 15.54
C ASN A 71 -8.20 -1.47 15.05
N ALA A 72 -6.91 -1.27 15.28
CA ALA A 72 -5.88 -2.23 14.94
C ALA A 72 -6.00 -3.48 15.83
N ILE A 73 -5.77 -4.65 15.24
CA ILE A 73 -5.89 -5.95 15.92
C ILE A 73 -4.48 -6.51 16.09
N GLN A 74 -4.01 -6.67 17.33
CA GLN A 74 -2.68 -7.22 17.58
C GLN A 74 -2.63 -8.71 17.19
N CYS A 75 -1.65 -9.07 16.36
CA CYS A 75 -1.49 -10.39 15.75
C CYS A 75 -0.01 -10.80 15.71
N ASP A 76 0.67 -10.71 16.86
CA ASP A 76 2.09 -11.03 16.95
C ASP A 76 2.35 -12.53 16.68
N PRO A 77 3.33 -12.89 15.83
CA PRO A 77 3.83 -14.26 15.76
C PRO A 77 4.68 -14.60 17.01
N GLY A 78 5.02 -15.88 17.15
CA GLY A 78 6.06 -16.34 18.06
C GLY A 78 7.44 -15.71 17.77
N THR A 79 8.37 -15.86 18.71
CA THR A 79 9.71 -15.25 18.60
C THR A 79 10.74 -16.23 18.04
N GLY A 80 11.66 -15.74 17.20
CA GLY A 80 12.85 -16.46 16.75
C GLY A 80 12.63 -17.49 15.63
N ALA A 81 11.42 -17.58 15.08
CA ALA A 81 11.10 -18.45 13.95
C ALA A 81 10.06 -17.79 13.02
N TRP A 82 10.07 -18.18 11.75
CA TRP A 82 8.98 -17.84 10.83
C TRP A 82 7.73 -18.63 11.19
N GLU A 83 6.60 -17.96 11.17
CA GLU A 83 5.29 -18.53 11.44
C GLU A 83 4.29 -18.03 10.40
N ASN A 84 3.35 -18.90 10.01
CA ASN A 84 2.14 -18.49 9.31
C ASN A 84 1.12 -18.07 10.37
N VAL A 85 0.89 -16.76 10.48
CA VAL A 85 -0.03 -16.17 11.45
C VAL A 85 -1.46 -16.31 10.93
N ASP A 86 -2.32 -16.96 11.70
CA ASP A 86 -3.75 -17.12 11.40
C ASP A 86 -4.54 -15.84 11.68
N ALA A 87 -5.14 -15.26 10.63
CA ALA A 87 -6.01 -14.09 10.69
C ALA A 87 -7.50 -14.41 10.45
N SER A 88 -7.88 -15.70 10.37
CA SER A 88 -9.23 -16.16 10.00
C SER A 88 -10.37 -15.65 10.88
N ALA A 89 -10.07 -15.25 12.12
CA ALA A 89 -11.04 -14.63 13.02
C ALA A 89 -11.42 -13.19 12.62
N HIS A 90 -10.67 -12.56 11.71
CA HIS A 90 -10.72 -11.13 11.43
C HIS A 90 -10.91 -10.78 9.96
N VAL A 91 -10.53 -11.67 9.05
CA VAL A 91 -10.56 -11.43 7.60
C VAL A 91 -11.45 -12.46 6.91
N PRO A 92 -12.08 -12.14 5.76
CA PRO A 92 -12.88 -13.10 4.99
C PRO A 92 -12.00 -14.12 4.26
N ALA A 93 -12.62 -15.25 3.86
CA ALA A 93 -11.93 -16.38 3.23
C ALA A 93 -11.27 -16.05 1.87
N ASP A 94 -11.72 -15.00 1.17
CA ASP A 94 -11.19 -14.50 -0.09
C ASP A 94 -10.07 -13.45 0.08
N THR A 95 -9.55 -13.27 1.30
CA THR A 95 -8.44 -12.35 1.56
C THR A 95 -7.16 -12.81 0.86
N ILE A 96 -6.61 -11.93 0.01
CA ILE A 96 -5.38 -12.14 -0.75
C ILE A 96 -4.20 -11.32 -0.23
N GLY A 97 -4.45 -10.35 0.65
CA GLY A 97 -3.41 -9.57 1.30
C GLY A 97 -3.82 -9.02 2.67
N VAL A 98 -2.84 -8.80 3.53
CA VAL A 98 -3.03 -8.14 4.82
C VAL A 98 -2.29 -6.81 4.83
N ILE A 99 -2.86 -5.83 5.54
CA ILE A 99 -2.27 -4.52 5.80
C ILE A 99 -2.03 -4.43 7.30
N LEU A 100 -0.79 -4.17 7.67
CA LEU A 100 -0.27 -4.20 9.02
C LEU A 100 0.36 -2.85 9.35
N MET A 101 0.19 -2.44 10.59
CA MET A 101 1.12 -1.53 11.25
C MET A 101 2.04 -2.40 12.10
N VAL A 102 3.34 -2.32 11.87
CA VAL A 102 4.32 -3.07 12.67
C VAL A 102 5.14 -2.08 13.46
N GLU A 103 5.28 -2.30 14.76
CA GLU A 103 5.86 -1.36 15.73
C GLU A 103 7.01 -2.02 16.49
N GLY A 104 8.01 -1.23 16.88
CA GLY A 104 9.13 -1.68 17.70
C GLY A 104 9.30 -0.80 18.93
N ASP A 105 9.35 -1.40 20.11
CA ASP A 105 9.61 -0.71 21.39
C ASP A 105 11.07 -0.24 21.51
N VAL A 106 11.98 -0.98 20.86
CA VAL A 106 13.41 -0.67 20.80
C VAL A 106 13.92 -0.84 19.38
N MET A 107 14.97 -0.10 19.05
CA MET A 107 15.70 -0.29 17.79
C MET A 107 16.58 -1.53 17.88
N GLY A 108 16.84 -2.20 16.74
CA GLY A 108 17.82 -3.29 16.67
C GLY A 108 17.23 -4.68 16.44
N ALA A 109 15.93 -4.87 16.66
CA ALA A 109 15.32 -6.19 16.59
C ALA A 109 14.92 -6.54 15.14
N GLU A 110 15.21 -7.74 14.65
CA GLU A 110 14.83 -8.18 13.30
C GLU A 110 13.35 -8.59 13.20
N LEU A 111 12.73 -8.26 12.06
CA LEU A 111 11.42 -8.75 11.67
C LEU A 111 11.39 -9.19 10.21
N GLY A 112 10.34 -9.91 9.83
CA GLY A 112 10.05 -10.27 8.45
C GLY A 112 8.55 -10.36 8.17
N LEU A 113 8.18 -10.08 6.92
CA LEU A 113 6.84 -10.29 6.36
C LEU A 113 6.99 -10.95 4.99
N ARG A 114 6.14 -11.93 4.68
CA ARG A 114 6.11 -12.60 3.38
C ARG A 114 4.76 -13.28 3.12
N PRO A 115 4.41 -13.58 1.86
CA PRO A 115 3.31 -14.50 1.58
C PRO A 115 3.54 -15.84 2.30
N PRO A 116 2.48 -16.52 2.79
CA PRO A 116 2.62 -17.74 3.61
C PRO A 116 3.27 -18.92 2.85
N THR A 117 3.25 -18.87 1.52
CA THR A 117 3.87 -19.84 0.60
C THR A 117 5.33 -19.54 0.27
N SER A 118 5.82 -18.34 0.60
CA SER A 118 7.19 -17.92 0.32
C SER A 118 8.21 -18.68 1.18
N ALA A 119 9.29 -19.13 0.54
CA ALA A 119 10.43 -19.76 1.21
C ALA A 119 11.52 -18.76 1.64
N GLU A 120 11.32 -17.46 1.41
CA GLU A 120 12.36 -16.46 1.59
C GLU A 120 12.62 -16.14 3.06
N ASP A 121 13.88 -16.27 3.52
CA ASP A 121 14.29 -15.96 4.90
C ASP A 121 14.71 -14.48 5.06
N ARG A 122 13.86 -13.57 4.56
CA ARG A 122 14.19 -12.13 4.47
C ARG A 122 13.80 -11.39 5.73
N LYS A 123 14.81 -11.07 6.54
CA LYS A 123 14.69 -10.29 7.76
C LYS A 123 15.41 -8.97 7.58
N ALA A 124 14.93 -7.97 8.30
CA ALA A 124 15.63 -6.70 8.42
C ALA A 124 15.30 -6.11 9.79
N GLU A 125 16.22 -5.28 10.26
CA GLU A 125 16.05 -4.58 11.52
C GLU A 125 14.76 -3.75 11.49
N CYS A 126 13.87 -4.02 12.44
CA CYS A 126 12.83 -3.11 12.87
C CYS A 126 13.54 -1.86 13.37
N LYS A 127 13.63 -0.86 12.50
CA LYS A 127 14.12 0.41 12.96
C LYS A 127 13.06 1.03 13.86
N ARG A 128 11.75 1.00 13.47
CA ARG A 128 10.54 1.56 14.15
C ARG A 128 9.23 1.10 13.49
N THR A 129 8.15 1.82 13.79
CA THR A 129 6.85 1.73 13.13
C THR A 129 6.93 1.85 11.61
N PHE A 130 6.31 0.91 10.90
CA PHE A 130 6.17 0.99 9.46
C PHE A 130 4.90 0.28 8.97
N LEU A 131 4.47 0.67 7.77
CA LEU A 131 3.44 -0.03 6.98
C LEU A 131 3.97 -1.37 6.47
N GLY A 132 3.35 -2.46 6.89
CA GLY A 132 3.57 -3.79 6.31
C GLY A 132 2.39 -4.21 5.44
N ILE A 133 2.64 -4.65 4.22
CA ILE A 133 1.66 -5.22 3.30
C ILE A 133 2.24 -6.51 2.77
N THR A 134 1.53 -7.62 2.90
CA THR A 134 2.00 -8.89 2.36
C THR A 134 0.86 -9.79 1.91
N GLY A 135 1.20 -10.80 1.11
CA GLY A 135 0.25 -11.76 0.58
C GLY A 135 -0.37 -12.61 1.69
N CYS A 136 -1.62 -12.96 1.48
CA CYS A 136 -2.40 -13.82 2.35
C CYS A 136 -2.95 -15.00 1.54
N SER A 137 -2.94 -16.19 2.12
CA SER A 137 -3.54 -17.39 1.53
C SER A 137 -4.08 -18.27 2.65
N GLY A 138 -5.30 -18.78 2.49
CA GLY A 138 -5.97 -19.53 3.56
C GLY A 138 -6.25 -18.71 4.82
N GLN A 139 -6.28 -17.37 4.71
CA GLN A 139 -6.35 -16.41 5.82
C GLN A 139 -5.09 -16.39 6.71
N GLU A 140 -3.96 -16.90 6.20
CA GLU A 140 -2.67 -16.84 6.87
C GLU A 140 -1.70 -15.92 6.12
N PHE A 141 -0.75 -15.32 6.85
CA PHE A 141 0.39 -14.59 6.30
C PHE A 141 1.68 -14.98 7.03
N GLY A 142 2.82 -14.92 6.34
CA GLY A 142 4.11 -15.25 6.92
C GLY A 142 4.70 -14.07 7.69
N ALA A 143 5.10 -14.28 8.95
CA ALA A 143 5.77 -13.27 9.75
C ALA A 143 6.94 -13.86 10.57
N TYR A 144 7.95 -13.02 10.80
CA TYR A 144 9.05 -13.30 11.71
C TYR A 144 9.20 -12.15 12.70
N ARG A 145 9.38 -12.50 13.96
CA ARG A 145 9.64 -11.59 15.08
C ARG A 145 10.87 -12.09 15.82
N GLU A 146 11.94 -11.32 15.90
CA GLU A 146 13.13 -11.76 16.63
C GLU A 146 12.85 -11.91 18.13
N ASN A 147 12.21 -10.91 18.73
CA ASN A 147 11.95 -10.88 20.17
C ASN A 147 10.70 -10.06 20.54
N ALA A 148 10.40 -10.01 21.83
CA ALA A 148 9.17 -9.43 22.36
C ALA A 148 9.00 -7.91 22.12
N SER A 149 10.02 -7.19 21.67
CA SER A 149 9.95 -5.76 21.43
C SER A 149 9.28 -5.35 20.11
N ILE A 150 8.92 -6.30 19.24
CA ILE A 150 8.25 -6.02 17.96
C ILE A 150 6.79 -6.46 18.05
N HIS A 151 5.88 -5.63 17.54
CA HIS A 151 4.44 -5.86 17.56
C HIS A 151 3.83 -5.71 16.18
N PHE A 152 2.96 -6.64 15.80
CA PHE A 152 2.22 -6.65 14.55
C PHE A 152 0.76 -6.32 14.84
N TYR A 153 0.24 -5.32 14.15
CA TYR A 153 -1.15 -4.90 14.28
C TYR A 153 -1.82 -4.92 12.91
N LEU A 154 -2.77 -5.82 12.72
CA LEU A 154 -3.60 -5.88 11.54
C LEU A 154 -4.52 -4.64 11.50
N VAL A 155 -4.34 -3.80 10.48
CA VAL A 155 -5.12 -2.55 10.29
C VAL A 155 -6.11 -2.66 9.13
N GLY A 156 -5.92 -3.61 8.23
CA GLY A 156 -6.84 -3.87 7.13
C GLY A 156 -6.49 -5.14 6.36
N TYR A 157 -7.30 -5.43 5.36
CA TYR A 157 -7.12 -6.56 4.46
C TYR A 157 -7.49 -6.20 3.03
N ILE A 158 -7.01 -7.02 2.09
CA ILE A 158 -7.17 -6.86 0.65
C ILE A 158 -7.79 -8.14 0.09
N THR A 159 -8.86 -8.02 -0.70
CA THR A 159 -9.57 -9.12 -1.37
C THR A 159 -9.41 -9.09 -2.88
N ASP A 160 -8.98 -7.97 -3.46
CA ASP A 160 -8.83 -7.83 -4.92
C ASP A 160 -7.81 -6.74 -5.30
N GLY A 161 -7.40 -6.72 -6.57
CA GLY A 161 -6.63 -5.63 -7.17
C GLY A 161 -5.14 -5.61 -6.84
N VAL A 162 -4.61 -6.65 -6.19
CA VAL A 162 -3.19 -6.78 -5.85
C VAL A 162 -2.63 -8.15 -6.23
N VAL A 163 -1.37 -8.16 -6.66
CA VAL A 163 -0.57 -9.35 -6.88
C VAL A 163 0.65 -9.30 -5.98
N PHE A 164 0.88 -10.35 -5.21
CA PHE A 164 2.08 -10.53 -4.39
C PHE A 164 2.96 -11.62 -4.99
N PHE A 165 4.28 -11.41 -4.93
CA PHE A 165 5.24 -12.42 -5.36
C PHE A 165 5.69 -13.26 -4.17
N ASP A 166 5.69 -14.59 -4.33
CA ASP A 166 6.35 -15.50 -3.38
C ASP A 166 7.87 -15.30 -3.33
N THR A 167 8.43 -14.72 -4.37
CA THR A 167 9.85 -14.37 -4.51
C THR A 167 9.94 -12.98 -5.11
N GLU A 168 10.33 -12.00 -4.29
CA GLU A 168 10.37 -10.60 -4.73
C GLU A 168 11.45 -10.41 -5.82
N LYS A 169 11.20 -9.47 -6.73
CA LYS A 169 12.07 -9.21 -7.89
C LYS A 169 13.12 -8.17 -7.55
N ASP A 170 14.38 -8.44 -7.88
CA ASP A 170 15.48 -7.51 -7.58
C ASP A 170 15.53 -6.38 -8.61
N TYR A 171 15.36 -5.14 -8.12
CA TYR A 171 15.42 -3.90 -8.87
C TYR A 171 16.43 -2.92 -8.26
N SER A 172 17.41 -3.45 -7.54
CA SER A 172 18.42 -2.66 -6.83
C SER A 172 19.28 -1.86 -7.80
N LEU A 173 19.58 -0.61 -7.41
CA LEU A 173 20.36 0.31 -8.22
C LEU A 173 21.86 0.15 -7.92
N THR A 174 22.69 0.43 -8.93
CA THR A 174 24.16 0.48 -8.77
C THR A 174 24.71 1.90 -8.85
N ASP A 175 23.98 2.81 -9.49
CA ASP A 175 24.35 4.21 -9.63
C ASP A 175 23.89 5.00 -8.40
N ILE A 176 24.83 5.65 -7.71
CA ILE A 176 24.57 6.44 -6.51
C ILE A 176 24.35 7.91 -6.82
N ALA A 177 23.64 8.61 -5.94
CA ALA A 177 23.41 10.06 -5.95
C ALA A 177 22.74 10.62 -7.23
N VAL A 178 22.16 9.77 -8.07
CA VAL A 178 21.42 10.14 -9.29
C VAL A 178 20.06 9.45 -9.34
N TRP A 179 19.04 10.15 -9.82
CA TRP A 179 17.74 9.55 -10.09
C TRP A 179 17.82 8.65 -11.32
N LYS A 180 17.33 7.42 -11.20
CA LYS A 180 17.30 6.41 -12.25
C LYS A 180 15.90 5.87 -12.42
N ASP A 181 15.54 5.65 -13.69
CA ASP A 181 14.33 4.92 -14.03
C ASP A 181 14.49 3.45 -13.63
N ILE A 182 13.47 2.93 -12.96
CA ILE A 182 13.29 1.52 -12.61
C ILE A 182 12.09 1.04 -13.42
N ASP A 183 12.36 0.23 -14.45
CA ASP A 183 11.33 -0.31 -15.35
C ASP A 183 10.81 -1.66 -14.84
N CYS A 184 9.62 -1.63 -14.24
CA CYS A 184 8.96 -2.82 -13.71
C CYS A 184 7.98 -3.47 -14.69
N SER A 185 7.89 -3.01 -15.95
CA SER A 185 6.86 -3.46 -16.90
C SER A 185 6.88 -4.96 -17.20
N GLY A 186 8.04 -5.60 -17.09
CA GLY A 186 8.20 -7.04 -17.31
C GLY A 186 7.59 -7.92 -16.21
N ASP A 187 7.66 -7.50 -14.96
CA ASP A 187 7.17 -8.27 -13.80
C ASP A 187 5.82 -7.75 -13.27
N ALA A 188 5.46 -6.50 -13.53
CA ALA A 188 4.25 -5.85 -13.02
C ALA A 188 3.38 -5.24 -14.12
N PRO A 189 2.94 -6.01 -15.13
CA PRO A 189 2.17 -5.48 -16.25
C PRO A 189 0.84 -4.87 -15.79
N GLY A 190 0.52 -3.68 -16.28
CA GLY A 190 -0.71 -2.97 -15.93
C GLY A 190 -0.76 -2.46 -14.47
N ALA A 191 0.38 -2.47 -13.77
CA ALA A 191 0.45 -1.88 -12.45
C ALA A 191 0.10 -0.38 -12.49
N ALA A 192 -0.65 0.03 -11.47
CA ALA A 192 -0.90 1.42 -11.13
C ALA A 192 -0.11 1.84 -9.90
N MET A 193 0.15 0.90 -8.99
CA MET A 193 1.04 1.07 -7.85
C MET A 193 1.99 -0.12 -7.74
N LEU A 194 3.24 0.15 -7.38
CA LEU A 194 4.27 -0.83 -7.11
C LEU A 194 4.52 -0.89 -5.61
N LEU A 195 4.68 -2.11 -5.08
CA LEU A 195 4.99 -2.37 -3.69
C LEU A 195 6.45 -2.82 -3.62
N PHE A 196 7.32 -1.97 -3.10
CA PHE A 196 8.73 -2.28 -2.90
C PHE A 196 9.01 -2.63 -1.44
N ASP A 197 9.71 -3.74 -1.20
CA ASP A 197 10.51 -3.97 0.01
C ASP A 197 11.84 -3.27 -0.19
N VAL A 198 12.18 -2.35 0.71
CA VAL A 198 13.45 -1.62 0.69
C VAL A 198 14.34 -2.20 1.76
N ARG A 199 15.49 -2.74 1.34
CA ARG A 199 16.45 -3.34 2.26
C ARG A 199 17.64 -2.45 2.48
N LEU A 200 18.03 -2.41 3.73
CA LEU A 200 19.10 -1.58 4.26
C LEU A 200 20.11 -2.51 4.93
N ILE A 201 21.24 -2.76 4.27
CA ILE A 201 22.27 -3.73 4.71
C ILE A 201 23.53 -3.06 5.27
N GLY A 202 23.61 -1.73 5.16
CA GLY A 202 24.75 -0.93 5.60
C GLY A 202 24.56 -0.29 6.97
N VAL A 203 25.61 0.39 7.44
CA VAL A 203 25.56 1.23 8.64
C VAL A 203 25.70 2.70 8.26
N GLY A 204 24.99 3.60 8.94
CA GLY A 204 25.03 5.05 8.70
C GLY A 204 23.73 5.61 8.12
N ALA A 205 23.80 6.81 7.56
CA ALA A 205 22.64 7.47 6.94
C ALA A 205 22.42 6.90 5.54
N LEU A 206 21.44 6.00 5.41
CA LEU A 206 21.09 5.34 4.16
C LEU A 206 19.97 6.12 3.46
N LEU A 207 20.36 7.23 2.83
CA LEU A 207 19.40 8.07 2.11
C LEU A 207 18.97 7.37 0.82
N PHE A 208 17.67 7.36 0.60
CA PHE A 208 17.11 6.94 -0.68
C PHE A 208 15.82 7.69 -0.99
N GLY A 209 15.38 7.54 -2.23
CA GLY A 209 14.10 8.04 -2.68
C GLY A 209 13.49 7.12 -3.72
N LEU A 210 12.17 6.97 -3.65
CA LEU A 210 11.34 6.37 -4.69
C LEU A 210 10.24 7.35 -5.03
N ARG A 211 10.00 7.58 -6.32
CA ARG A 211 8.95 8.49 -6.80
C ARG A 211 8.35 8.01 -8.11
N LYS A 212 7.14 8.47 -8.41
CA LYS A 212 6.44 8.14 -9.66
C LYS A 212 7.26 8.51 -10.89
N ASP A 213 7.72 9.76 -10.96
CA ASP A 213 8.46 10.32 -12.09
C ASP A 213 9.17 11.62 -11.67
N ALA A 214 9.84 12.28 -12.61
CA ALA A 214 10.57 13.52 -12.37
C ALA A 214 9.70 14.73 -12.01
N THR A 215 8.38 14.65 -12.15
CA THR A 215 7.44 15.71 -11.75
C THR A 215 7.00 15.58 -10.30
N ALA A 216 7.13 14.39 -9.71
CA ALA A 216 6.85 14.15 -8.30
C ALA A 216 7.89 14.83 -7.40
N ALA A 217 7.47 15.17 -6.18
CA ALA A 217 8.34 15.80 -5.19
C ALA A 217 9.58 14.94 -4.91
N GLU A 218 10.74 15.58 -4.81
CA GLU A 218 11.98 14.88 -4.47
C GLU A 218 11.95 14.50 -2.98
N GLN A 219 11.66 13.23 -2.71
CA GLN A 219 11.77 12.65 -1.37
C GLN A 219 13.04 11.81 -1.33
N TYR A 220 14.18 12.49 -1.14
CA TYR A 220 15.49 11.88 -0.92
C TYR A 220 15.88 12.06 0.54
N LEU A 221 15.47 11.11 1.37
CA LEU A 221 15.42 11.26 2.82
C LEU A 221 16.06 10.03 3.48
N ASN A 222 16.33 10.13 4.78
CA ASN A 222 16.83 9.00 5.56
C ASN A 222 15.72 7.97 5.65
N GLY A 223 15.83 6.94 4.82
CA GLY A 223 14.80 5.92 4.75
C GLY A 223 14.98 4.93 5.88
N ARG A 224 13.98 4.85 6.75
CA ARG A 224 13.84 3.80 7.76
C ARG A 224 12.63 2.92 7.49
N CYS A 225 11.96 3.14 6.36
CA CYS A 225 10.80 2.38 5.95
C CYS A 225 11.23 1.08 5.28
N ARG A 226 10.58 0.00 5.68
CA ARG A 226 10.76 -1.33 5.08
C ARG A 226 9.98 -1.48 3.77
N GLN A 227 8.84 -0.81 3.64
CA GLN A 227 8.05 -0.85 2.42
C GLN A 227 7.73 0.54 1.88
N ALA A 228 7.68 0.63 0.56
CA ALA A 228 7.25 1.79 -0.19
C ALA A 228 6.11 1.40 -1.15
N VAL A 229 5.06 2.22 -1.17
CA VAL A 229 3.93 2.05 -2.10
C VAL A 229 3.92 3.24 -3.04
N ILE A 230 4.28 3.00 -4.30
CA ILE A 230 4.60 4.06 -5.25
C ILE A 230 3.69 3.94 -6.46
N ALA A 231 2.93 4.99 -6.76
CA ALA A 231 2.24 5.09 -8.04
C ALA A 231 3.28 5.08 -9.18
N CYS A 232 3.04 4.31 -10.23
CA CYS A 232 3.93 4.26 -11.39
C CYS A 232 3.36 5.03 -12.58
N SER A 233 4.19 5.25 -13.59
CA SER A 233 3.73 5.74 -14.90
C SER A 233 2.89 4.68 -15.64
N ASP A 234 2.22 5.08 -16.72
CA ASP A 234 1.46 4.15 -17.59
C ASP A 234 2.36 3.08 -18.25
N ALA A 235 3.68 3.30 -18.25
CA ALA A 235 4.70 2.34 -18.69
C ALA A 235 5.26 1.49 -17.53
N GLN A 236 4.69 1.57 -16.32
CA GLN A 236 5.13 0.85 -15.13
C GLN A 236 6.58 1.17 -14.72
N VAL A 237 7.03 2.37 -15.06
CA VAL A 237 8.33 2.93 -14.67
C VAL A 237 8.14 3.85 -13.47
N VAL A 238 9.04 3.73 -12.49
CA VAL A 238 9.24 4.67 -11.38
C VAL A 238 10.67 5.20 -11.37
N GLN A 239 10.99 6.17 -10.52
CA GLN A 239 12.36 6.61 -10.31
C GLN A 239 12.87 6.29 -8.92
N GLY A 240 14.06 5.69 -8.84
CA GLY A 240 14.79 5.45 -7.60
C GLY A 240 16.07 6.27 -7.53
N LYS A 241 16.51 6.57 -6.32
CA LYS A 241 17.82 7.18 -6.03
C LYS A 241 18.34 6.62 -4.71
N ILE A 242 19.62 6.26 -4.68
CA ILE A 242 20.30 5.72 -3.50
C ILE A 242 21.57 6.52 -3.22
N GLU A 243 21.94 6.72 -1.95
CA GLU A 243 23.23 7.32 -1.56
C GLU A 243 24.36 6.28 -1.59
N THR A 244 24.03 5.03 -1.25
CA THR A 244 24.97 3.91 -1.21
C THR A 244 24.33 2.67 -1.84
N THR A 245 25.16 1.74 -2.29
CA THR A 245 24.72 0.41 -2.76
C THR A 245 24.31 -0.52 -1.62
N ASP A 246 24.16 0.01 -0.40
CA ASP A 246 23.61 -0.74 0.73
C ASP A 246 22.09 -0.56 0.86
N VAL A 247 21.47 0.09 -0.15
CA VAL A 247 20.04 0.24 -0.31
C VAL A 247 19.60 -0.58 -1.53
N ASP A 248 18.83 -1.62 -1.27
CA ASP A 248 18.30 -2.49 -2.30
C ASP A 248 16.78 -2.30 -2.44
N PHE A 249 16.29 -2.36 -3.68
CA PHE A 249 14.87 -2.26 -3.98
C PHE A 249 14.37 -3.60 -4.53
N TYR A 250 13.51 -4.26 -3.77
CA TYR A 250 12.87 -5.51 -4.17
C TYR A 250 11.39 -5.27 -4.43
N LEU A 251 10.92 -5.59 -5.62
CA LEU A 251 9.50 -5.51 -5.94
C LEU A 251 8.78 -6.71 -5.33
N ALA A 252 7.99 -6.46 -4.27
CA ALA A 252 7.25 -7.45 -3.51
C ALA A 252 5.89 -7.78 -4.12
N GLY A 253 5.34 -6.85 -4.89
CA GLY A 253 4.06 -6.99 -5.55
C GLY A 253 3.66 -5.72 -6.29
N TYR A 254 2.47 -5.75 -6.86
CA TYR A 254 1.89 -4.58 -7.52
C TYR A 254 0.37 -4.58 -7.38
N ALA A 255 -0.21 -3.38 -7.36
CA ALA A 255 -1.64 -3.19 -7.44
C ALA A 255 -2.00 -2.72 -8.86
N THR A 256 -3.06 -3.29 -9.41
CA THR A 256 -3.66 -2.82 -10.66
C THR A 256 -4.76 -1.82 -10.34
N LEU A 257 -4.98 -0.87 -11.25
CA LEU A 257 -6.25 -0.14 -11.21
C LEU A 257 -7.33 -1.14 -11.60
N GLN A 258 -8.30 -1.37 -10.70
CA GLN A 258 -9.58 -1.93 -11.12
C GLN A 258 -10.31 -0.84 -11.90
N GLU A 259 -9.94 -0.65 -13.17
CA GLU A 259 -10.73 0.15 -14.12
C GLU A 259 -11.92 -0.64 -14.69
N GLY A 260 -12.02 -1.92 -14.34
CA GLY A 260 -13.09 -2.80 -14.78
C GLY A 260 -14.36 -2.56 -13.98
N TYR A 261 -15.41 -2.11 -14.66
CA TYR A 261 -16.76 -2.43 -14.19
C TYR A 261 -16.89 -3.95 -14.20
N ASP A 262 -17.30 -4.55 -13.07
CA ASP A 262 -17.39 -6.01 -12.91
C ASP A 262 -18.33 -6.68 -13.92
N ASN A 263 -19.17 -5.89 -14.58
CA ASN A 263 -20.12 -6.34 -15.58
C ASN A 263 -20.15 -5.39 -16.79
N GLU A 264 -20.25 -5.97 -17.97
CA GLU A 264 -20.59 -5.26 -19.20
C GLU A 264 -21.92 -5.83 -19.73
N GLU A 265 -22.92 -4.98 -19.88
CA GLU A 265 -24.18 -5.33 -20.55
C GLU A 265 -24.16 -4.79 -21.97
N ASP A 266 -24.17 -5.69 -22.97
CA ASP A 266 -24.31 -5.29 -24.36
C ASP A 266 -25.69 -4.66 -24.57
N CYS A 267 -25.69 -3.35 -24.76
CA CYS A 267 -26.89 -2.57 -25.03
C CYS A 267 -27.30 -2.59 -26.51
N GLY A 268 -26.60 -3.34 -27.37
CA GLY A 268 -26.86 -3.44 -28.79
C GLY A 268 -26.68 -2.13 -29.56
N VAL A 269 -27.14 -2.10 -30.81
CA VAL A 269 -26.91 -0.98 -31.73
C VAL A 269 -27.82 0.24 -31.54
N GLY A 270 -28.66 0.27 -30.49
CA GLY A 270 -29.42 1.45 -30.04
C GLY A 270 -30.45 2.07 -31.01
N GLY A 271 -30.41 1.75 -32.31
CA GLY A 271 -31.11 2.48 -33.34
C GLY A 271 -30.57 3.90 -33.57
N ILE A 272 -31.26 4.69 -34.40
CA ILE A 272 -30.99 6.12 -34.59
C ILE A 272 -31.88 6.90 -33.63
N GLY A 273 -31.28 7.69 -32.74
CA GLY A 273 -32.01 8.61 -31.85
C GLY A 273 -31.89 8.26 -30.37
N LEU A 274 -32.95 8.56 -29.60
CA LEU A 274 -33.01 8.22 -28.18
C LEU A 274 -33.15 6.71 -28.00
N TYR A 275 -32.39 6.17 -27.05
CA TYR A 275 -32.36 4.75 -26.75
C TYR A 275 -32.58 4.51 -25.25
N GLU A 276 -33.33 3.47 -24.91
CA GLU A 276 -33.55 3.01 -23.55
C GLU A 276 -33.37 1.48 -23.50
N LYS A 277 -32.76 1.00 -22.42
CA LYS A 277 -32.68 -0.44 -22.12
C LYS A 277 -32.82 -0.67 -20.62
N ALA A 278 -33.64 -1.67 -20.28
CA ALA A 278 -33.76 -2.15 -18.92
C ALA A 278 -32.57 -3.06 -18.58
N ILE A 279 -31.94 -2.80 -17.44
CA ILE A 279 -30.92 -3.66 -16.84
C ILE A 279 -31.61 -4.52 -15.78
N SER A 280 -31.36 -5.83 -15.80
CA SER A 280 -31.99 -6.81 -14.91
C SER A 280 -30.94 -7.66 -14.20
N GLY A 281 -31.33 -8.46 -13.20
CA GLY A 281 -30.40 -9.31 -12.45
C GLY A 281 -29.55 -8.56 -11.41
N LEU A 282 -29.91 -7.32 -11.10
CA LEU A 282 -29.23 -6.52 -10.08
C LEU A 282 -29.68 -6.94 -8.67
N THR A 283 -28.74 -6.99 -7.74
CA THR A 283 -29.01 -7.29 -6.34
C THR A 283 -29.79 -6.14 -5.70
N PRO A 284 -30.86 -6.40 -4.92
CA PRO A 284 -31.55 -5.37 -4.14
C PRO A 284 -30.63 -4.65 -3.15
N GLU A 285 -30.99 -3.44 -2.76
CA GLU A 285 -30.25 -2.61 -1.77
C GLU A 285 -28.74 -2.46 -2.06
N THR A 286 -28.36 -2.45 -3.34
CA THR A 286 -26.95 -2.42 -3.78
C THR A 286 -26.68 -1.18 -4.62
N THR A 287 -25.59 -0.47 -4.30
CA THR A 287 -25.11 0.68 -5.08
C THR A 287 -24.25 0.20 -6.25
N TYR A 288 -24.60 0.63 -7.46
CA TYR A 288 -23.89 0.34 -8.69
C TYR A 288 -23.28 1.63 -9.26
N TYR A 289 -22.01 1.54 -9.68
CA TYR A 289 -21.31 2.54 -10.47
C TYR A 289 -21.30 2.08 -11.93
N PHE A 290 -21.55 2.98 -12.88
CA PHE A 290 -21.56 2.64 -14.30
C PHE A 290 -21.08 3.78 -15.19
N ARG A 291 -20.56 3.42 -16.38
CA ARG A 291 -20.33 4.33 -17.51
C ARG A 291 -21.00 3.78 -18.75
N ALA A 292 -21.49 4.67 -19.59
CA ALA A 292 -21.92 4.31 -20.94
C ALA A 292 -20.72 4.35 -21.89
N ARG A 293 -20.54 3.28 -22.67
CA ARG A 293 -19.52 3.18 -23.72
C ARG A 293 -20.21 3.12 -25.09
N GLY A 294 -19.90 4.07 -25.96
CA GLY A 294 -20.37 4.09 -27.34
C GLY A 294 -19.23 3.70 -28.28
N VAL A 295 -19.48 2.77 -29.20
CA VAL A 295 -18.48 2.31 -30.19
C VAL A 295 -19.01 2.56 -31.60
N ASN A 296 -18.20 3.15 -32.46
CA ASN A 296 -18.49 3.28 -33.89
C ASN A 296 -17.23 2.98 -34.73
N SER A 297 -17.34 3.04 -36.06
CA SER A 297 -16.21 2.76 -36.95
C SER A 297 -15.02 3.73 -36.82
N GLY A 298 -15.23 4.89 -36.20
CA GLY A 298 -14.20 5.89 -35.91
C GLY A 298 -13.57 5.75 -34.52
N GLY A 299 -14.07 4.86 -33.66
CA GLY A 299 -13.49 4.58 -32.34
C GLY A 299 -14.52 4.44 -31.22
N THR A 300 -14.01 4.54 -29.99
CA THR A 300 -14.78 4.36 -28.75
C THR A 300 -14.82 5.65 -27.95
N GLY A 301 -16.02 6.08 -27.56
CA GLY A 301 -16.24 7.16 -26.60
C GLY A 301 -16.76 6.60 -25.28
N VAL A 302 -16.23 7.08 -24.17
CA VAL A 302 -16.65 6.69 -22.82
C VAL A 302 -17.26 7.90 -22.11
N GLY A 303 -18.47 7.74 -21.58
CA GLY A 303 -19.16 8.76 -20.81
C GLY A 303 -18.58 8.95 -19.41
N ALA A 304 -19.00 10.03 -18.74
CA ALA A 304 -18.70 10.25 -17.33
C ALA A 304 -19.38 9.18 -16.44
N GLU A 305 -18.76 8.87 -15.32
CA GLU A 305 -19.29 7.94 -14.33
C GLU A 305 -20.60 8.44 -13.70
N LYS A 306 -21.50 7.48 -13.46
CA LYS A 306 -22.78 7.66 -12.78
C LYS A 306 -22.96 6.55 -11.76
N GLU A 307 -23.82 6.80 -10.77
CA GLU A 307 -24.16 5.82 -9.74
C GLU A 307 -25.69 5.77 -9.52
N PHE A 308 -26.19 4.61 -9.08
CA PHE A 308 -27.55 4.46 -8.56
C PHE A 308 -27.59 3.32 -7.52
N THR A 309 -28.59 3.34 -6.64
CA THR A 309 -28.84 2.26 -5.66
C THR A 309 -30.16 1.58 -5.99
N THR A 310 -30.16 0.24 -6.06
CA THR A 310 -31.39 -0.54 -6.26
C THR A 310 -32.31 -0.46 -5.03
N LEU A 311 -33.61 -0.55 -5.26
CA LEU A 311 -34.59 -0.55 -4.18
C LEU A 311 -34.53 -1.84 -3.36
N ALA A 312 -35.07 -1.79 -2.14
CA ALA A 312 -35.37 -2.98 -1.35
C ALA A 312 -36.41 -3.85 -2.07
N SER A 313 -36.34 -5.16 -1.81
CA SER A 313 -37.22 -6.18 -2.42
C SER A 313 -38.68 -6.04 -2.01
#